data_AF-B6UG48-F1
#
_entry.id   AF-B6UG48-F1
#
_cell.length_a   1.000
_cell.length_b   1.000
_cell.length_c   1.000
_cell.angle_alpha   90.00
_cell.angle_beta   90.00
_cell.angle_gamma   90.00
#
_symmetry.space_group_name_H-M   'P 1'
#
loop_
_entity.id
_entity.type
_entity.pdbx_description
1 polymer ?
#
loop_
_entity_poly.entity_id
_entity_poly.type
_entity_poly.pdbx_seq_one_letter_code
_entity_poly.pdbx_strand_id
1 'polypeptide(L)'
;MEKGRVGQRYLLTGENTSFVQIFNMVANITNTRAPMFHVPLWLIEAYGWISVFVSRITGKLPLISYPTVRVLRHQWAYSCDKAKMELGYTPRNLTEGLSEMLLWLKEEKLIKF
;
A
#
# COMPACT_ATOMS: atom_id res chain seq x y z
N MET A 1 -3.78 24.50 5.00
CA MET A 1 -3.68 24.46 3.52
C MET A 1 -3.45 25.87 2.98
N GLU A 2 -2.30 26.48 3.25
CA GLU A 2 -2.10 27.91 2.98
C GLU A 2 -1.40 28.19 1.64
N LYS A 3 -0.68 27.19 1.10
CA LYS A 3 0.16 27.34 -0.09
C LYS A 3 -0.45 26.78 -1.38
N GLY A 4 -1.64 26.17 -1.30
CA GLY A 4 -2.30 25.56 -2.46
C GLY A 4 -3.00 26.60 -3.34
N ARG A 5 -2.92 26.44 -4.66
CA ARG A 5 -3.60 27.32 -5.62
C ARG A 5 -5.01 26.80 -5.95
N VAL A 6 -5.98 27.72 -6.03
CA VAL A 6 -7.36 27.38 -6.40
C VAL A 6 -7.41 26.74 -7.79
N GLY A 7 -8.20 25.67 -7.93
CA GLY A 7 -8.34 24.93 -9.19
C GLY A 7 -7.19 23.95 -9.50
N GLN A 8 -6.15 23.88 -8.67
CA GLN A 8 -5.04 22.96 -8.85
C GLN A 8 -5.19 21.70 -8.00
N ARG A 9 -4.75 20.57 -8.55
CA ARG A 9 -4.60 19.29 -7.82
C ARG A 9 -3.13 19.01 -7.57
N TYR A 10 -2.84 18.46 -6.40
CA TYR A 10 -1.50 18.08 -5.94
C TYR A 10 -1.54 16.63 -5.49
N LEU A 11 -0.64 15.81 -6.03
CA LEU A 11 -0.49 14.42 -5.60
C LEU A 11 0.50 14.37 -4.44
N LEU A 12 0.03 13.91 -3.28
CA LEU A 12 0.84 13.72 -2.09
C LEU A 12 1.39 12.29 -2.08
N THR A 13 2.22 11.99 -3.07
CA THR A 13 2.91 10.69 -3.19
C THR A 13 4.31 10.75 -2.59
N GLY A 14 4.79 9.60 -2.14
CA GLY A 14 6.16 9.42 -1.67
C GLY A 14 7.04 8.79 -2.73
N GLU A 15 7.97 7.95 -2.28
CA GLU A 15 8.81 7.12 -3.14
C GLU A 15 7.96 6.10 -3.91
N ASN A 16 8.25 5.94 -5.21
CA ASN A 16 7.58 4.95 -6.06
C ASN A 16 8.25 3.58 -5.87
N THR A 17 7.55 2.67 -5.19
CA THR A 17 8.07 1.36 -4.82
C THR A 17 7.06 0.27 -5.18
N SER A 18 7.55 -0.85 -5.73
CA SER A 18 6.73 -2.01 -6.04
C SER A 18 6.39 -2.83 -4.78
N PHE A 19 5.32 -3.62 -4.81
CA PHE A 19 4.97 -4.53 -3.71
C PHE A 19 6.12 -5.48 -3.34
N VAL A 20 6.85 -6.01 -4.35
CA VAL A 20 8.01 -6.88 -4.13
C VAL A 20 9.10 -6.17 -3.34
N GLN A 21 9.41 -4.91 -3.71
CA GLN A 21 10.38 -4.10 -2.98
C GLN A 21 9.92 -3.79 -1.55
N ILE A 22 8.63 -3.48 -1.34
CA ILE A 22 8.07 -3.27 0.00
C ILE A 22 8.24 -4.53 0.86
N PHE A 23 7.88 -5.70 0.34
CA PHE A 23 8.04 -6.96 1.08
C PHE A 23 9.51 -7.26 1.40
N ASN A 24 10.43 -6.99 0.48
CA ASN A 24 11.87 -7.12 0.72
C ASN A 24 12.36 -6.14 1.79
N MET A 25 11.90 -4.88 1.78
CA MET A 25 12.23 -3.89 2.81
C MET A 25 11.75 -4.36 4.19
N VAL A 26 10.49 -4.81 4.29
CA VAL A 26 9.92 -5.34 5.54
C VAL A 26 10.70 -6.56 6.03
N ALA A 27 11.01 -7.50 5.14
CA ALA A 27 11.81 -8.68 5.47
C ALA A 27 13.20 -8.30 6.00
N ASN A 28 13.85 -7.31 5.38
CA ASN A 28 15.15 -6.81 5.83
C ASN A 28 15.06 -6.12 7.22
N ILE A 29 14.05 -5.26 7.43
CA ILE A 29 13.83 -4.57 8.71
C ILE A 29 13.53 -5.56 9.84
N THR A 30 12.72 -6.58 9.56
CA THR A 30 12.32 -7.59 10.56
C THR A 30 13.32 -8.74 10.69
N ASN A 31 14.37 -8.76 9.86
CA ASN A 31 15.31 -9.88 9.73
C ASN A 31 14.60 -11.23 9.47
N THR A 32 13.53 -11.21 8.68
CA THR A 32 12.74 -12.40 8.30
C THR A 32 12.90 -12.71 6.81
N ARG A 33 12.36 -13.85 6.39
CA ARG A 33 12.44 -14.28 4.98
C ARG A 33 11.33 -13.61 4.17
N ALA A 34 11.70 -12.93 3.08
CA ALA A 34 10.73 -12.35 2.16
C ALA A 34 9.86 -13.44 1.49
N PRO A 35 8.59 -13.13 1.14
CA PRO A 35 7.73 -14.05 0.41
C PRO A 35 8.34 -14.38 -0.97
N MET A 36 8.53 -15.67 -1.24
CA MET A 36 9.16 -16.16 -2.48
C MET A 36 8.14 -16.54 -3.57
N PHE A 37 6.86 -16.68 -3.21
CA PHE A 37 5.83 -17.15 -4.13
C PHE A 37 5.14 -15.99 -4.82
N HIS A 38 5.02 -16.09 -6.15
CA HIS A 38 4.25 -15.15 -6.95
C HIS A 38 2.83 -15.68 -7.12
N VAL A 39 1.84 -14.91 -6.71
CA VAL A 39 0.43 -15.26 -6.92
C VAL A 39 -0.01 -14.71 -8.29
N PRO A 40 -0.45 -15.57 -9.23
CA PRO A 40 -0.96 -15.10 -10.52
C PRO A 40 -2.17 -14.19 -10.35
N LEU A 41 -2.25 -13.11 -11.13
CA LEU A 41 -3.34 -12.13 -11.03
C LEU A 41 -4.73 -12.75 -11.19
N TRP A 42 -4.89 -13.71 -12.10
CA TRP A 42 -6.17 -14.38 -12.34
C TRP A 42 -6.70 -15.10 -11.09
N LEU A 43 -5.82 -15.62 -10.24
CA LEU A 43 -6.20 -16.31 -9.01
C LEU A 43 -6.72 -15.30 -7.97
N ILE A 44 -6.08 -14.13 -7.87
CA ILE A 44 -6.51 -13.04 -7.01
C ILE A 44 -7.86 -12.48 -7.49
N GLU A 45 -8.04 -12.33 -8.81
CA GLU A 45 -9.32 -11.89 -9.39
C GLU A 45 -10.45 -12.87 -9.06
N ALA A 46 -10.22 -14.18 -9.26
CA ALA A 46 -11.19 -15.21 -8.92
C ALA A 46 -11.56 -15.17 -7.42
N TYR A 47 -10.56 -15.04 -6.55
CA TYR A 47 -10.79 -14.87 -5.11
C TYR A 47 -11.62 -13.62 -4.79
N GLY A 48 -11.32 -12.49 -5.44
CA GLY A 48 -12.07 -11.24 -5.27
C GLY A 48 -13.55 -11.37 -5.66
N TRP A 49 -13.86 -12.09 -6.74
CA TRP A 49 -15.24 -12.38 -7.13
C TRP A 49 -15.98 -13.26 -6.12
N ILE A 50 -15.33 -14.35 -5.67
CA ILE A 50 -15.89 -15.25 -4.65
C ILE A 50 -16.12 -14.50 -3.34
N SER A 51 -15.17 -13.67 -2.91
CA SER A 51 -15.27 -12.91 -1.68
C SER A 51 -16.45 -11.92 -1.69
N VAL A 52 -16.66 -11.23 -2.82
CA VAL A 52 -17.83 -10.34 -3.00
C VAL A 52 -19.14 -11.14 -2.98
N PHE A 53 -19.18 -12.32 -3.60
CA PHE A 53 -20.36 -13.18 -3.58
C PHE A 53 -20.69 -13.67 -2.17
N VAL A 54 -19.69 -14.16 -1.43
CA VAL A 54 -19.84 -14.59 -0.03
C VAL A 54 -20.23 -13.40 0.86
N SER A 55 -19.66 -12.23 0.64
CA SER A 55 -20.01 -11.00 1.36
C SER A 55 -21.48 -10.64 1.20
N ARG A 56 -22.04 -10.77 -0.02
CA ARG A 56 -23.47 -10.53 -0.27
C ARG A 56 -24.39 -11.49 0.51
N ILE A 57 -23.94 -12.72 0.76
CA ILE A 57 -24.70 -13.73 1.49
C ILE A 57 -24.53 -13.56 3.01
N THR A 58 -23.32 -13.27 3.46
CA THR A 58 -22.97 -13.24 4.89
C THR A 58 -23.07 -11.86 5.53
N GLY A 59 -23.21 -10.80 4.74
CA GLY A 59 -23.17 -9.41 5.19
C GLY A 59 -21.80 -8.94 5.69
N LYS A 60 -20.77 -9.79 5.66
CA LYS A 60 -19.42 -9.49 6.13
C LYS A 60 -18.60 -8.82 5.03
N LEU A 61 -17.77 -7.85 5.40
CA LEU A 61 -16.88 -7.17 4.46
C LEU A 61 -15.82 -8.15 3.92
N PRO A 62 -15.60 -8.18 2.59
CA PRO A 62 -14.59 -9.03 1.99
C PRO A 62 -13.19 -8.48 2.32
N LEU A 63 -12.26 -9.35 2.71
CA LEU A 63 -10.85 -8.99 2.93
C LEU A 63 -10.19 -8.48 1.63
N ILE A 64 -10.50 -9.10 0.50
CA ILE A 64 -10.04 -8.68 -0.83
C ILE A 64 -11.26 -8.67 -1.74
N SER A 65 -11.59 -7.49 -2.28
CA SER A 65 -12.69 -7.31 -3.22
C SER A 65 -12.17 -7.24 -4.66
N TYR A 66 -12.98 -7.63 -5.64
CA TYR A 66 -12.61 -7.48 -7.06
C TYR A 66 -12.12 -6.05 -7.44
N PRO A 67 -12.77 -4.96 -6.99
CA PRO A 67 -12.25 -3.60 -7.18
C PRO A 67 -10.82 -3.40 -6.63
N THR A 68 -10.51 -3.96 -5.46
CA THR A 68 -9.17 -3.90 -4.86
C THR A 68 -8.13 -4.55 -5.77
N VAL A 69 -8.44 -5.71 -6.35
CA VAL A 69 -7.54 -6.42 -7.29
C VAL A 69 -7.26 -5.58 -8.54
N ARG A 70 -8.28 -4.88 -9.05
CA ARG A 70 -8.12 -3.99 -10.20
C ARG A 70 -7.19 -2.82 -9.90
N VAL A 71 -7.25 -2.27 -8.68
CA VAL A 71 -6.31 -1.23 -8.23
C VAL A 71 -4.89 -1.78 -8.15
N LEU A 72 -4.69 -2.98 -7.57
CA LEU A 72 -3.38 -3.63 -7.45
C LEU A 72 -2.72 -3.90 -8.80
N ARG A 73 -3.50 -4.15 -9.85
CA ARG A 73 -2.99 -4.40 -11.20
C ARG A 73 -2.36 -3.16 -11.85
N HIS A 74 -2.76 -1.96 -11.44
CA HIS A 74 -2.29 -0.73 -12.05
C HIS A 74 -1.02 -0.22 -11.36
N GLN A 75 -0.07 0.31 -12.12
CA GLN A 75 1.16 0.91 -11.60
C GLN A 75 0.86 2.37 -11.23
N TRP A 76 0.64 2.62 -9.94
CA TRP A 76 0.33 3.96 -9.40
C TRP A 76 1.59 4.80 -9.15
N ALA A 77 2.59 4.69 -10.02
CA ALA A 77 3.80 5.49 -9.90
C ALA A 77 3.52 6.93 -10.37
N TYR A 78 3.57 7.89 -9.43
CA TYR A 78 3.30 9.29 -9.72
C TYR A 78 4.38 10.20 -9.11
N SER A 79 4.60 11.34 -9.75
CA SER A 79 5.48 12.38 -9.21
C SER A 79 4.73 13.31 -8.27
N CYS A 80 5.38 13.64 -7.15
CA CYS A 80 4.96 14.67 -6.21
C CYS A 80 5.71 16.01 -6.39
N ASP A 81 6.40 16.21 -7.52
CA ASP A 81 7.26 17.39 -7.74
C ASP A 81 6.50 18.71 -7.64
N LYS A 82 5.25 18.72 -8.14
CA LYS A 82 4.37 19.88 -8.01
C LYS A 82 4.05 20.20 -6.55
N ALA A 83 3.81 19.18 -5.73
CA ALA A 83 3.54 19.36 -4.31
C ALA A 83 4.80 19.85 -3.58
N LYS A 84 5.98 19.31 -3.93
CA LYS A 84 7.27 19.77 -3.39
C LYS A 84 7.51 21.24 -3.68
N MET A 85 7.36 21.64 -4.95
CA MET A 85 7.65 22.99 -5.40
C MET A 85 6.66 24.04 -4.88
N GLU A 86 5.35 23.76 -4.94
CA GLU A 86 4.33 24.76 -4.63
C GLU A 86 3.88 24.72 -3.17
N LEU A 87 3.84 23.54 -2.54
CA LEU A 87 3.38 23.39 -1.16
C LEU A 87 4.54 23.32 -0.16
N GLY A 88 5.79 23.17 -0.62
CA GLY A 88 6.92 22.83 0.23
C GLY A 88 6.79 21.43 0.83
N TYR A 89 6.08 20.52 0.14
CA TYR A 89 5.82 19.17 0.62
C TYR A 89 7.11 18.34 0.61
N THR A 90 7.50 17.78 1.74
CA THR A 90 8.64 16.85 1.85
C THR A 90 8.11 15.50 2.31
N PRO A 91 7.93 14.52 1.40
CA PRO A 91 7.46 13.19 1.80
C PRO A 91 8.50 12.53 2.71
N ARG A 92 8.01 11.80 3.72
CA ARG A 92 8.84 10.98 4.59
C ARG A 92 9.44 9.81 3.81
N ASN A 93 10.64 9.39 4.19
CA ASN A 93 11.26 8.18 3.62
C ASN A 93 10.41 6.94 3.95
N LEU A 94 10.21 6.08 2.95
CA LEU A 94 9.40 4.87 3.09
C LEU A 94 9.96 3.91 4.13
N THR A 95 11.28 3.75 4.19
CA THR A 95 11.96 2.82 5.11
C THR A 95 11.75 3.23 6.56
N GLU A 96 11.79 4.53 6.83
CA GLU A 96 11.59 5.09 8.17
C GLU A 96 10.15 4.86 8.64
N GLY A 97 9.17 5.17 7.78
CA GLY A 97 7.75 4.93 8.08
C GLY A 97 7.41 3.45 8.25
N LEU A 98 8.01 2.57 7.45
CA LEU A 98 7.85 1.11 7.59
C LEU A 98 8.42 0.61 8.93
N SER A 99 9.60 1.11 9.32
CA SER A 99 10.25 0.70 10.56
C SER A 99 9.39 1.04 11.78
N GLU A 100 8.87 2.26 11.87
CA GLU A 100 7.98 2.66 12.96
C GLU A 100 6.68 1.87 12.99
N MET A 101 6.06 1.66 11.83
CA MET A 101 4.81 0.90 11.73
C MET A 101 5.01 -0.56 12.17
N LEU A 102 6.13 -1.19 11.79
CA LEU A 102 6.45 -2.56 12.21
C LEU A 102 6.73 -2.67 13.71
N LEU A 103 7.40 -1.68 14.29
CA LEU A 103 7.60 -1.61 15.74
C LEU A 103 6.25 -1.48 16.47
N TRP A 104 5.39 -0.59 16.01
CA TRP A 104 4.05 -0.43 16.57
C TRP A 104 3.21 -1.72 16.47
N LEU A 105 3.21 -2.40 15.32
CA LEU A 105 2.51 -3.69 15.17
C LEU A 105 3.05 -4.78 16.11
N LYS A 106 4.35 -4.75 16.42
CA LYS A 106 4.98 -5.67 17.37
C LYS A 106 4.56 -5.35 18.81
N GLU A 107 4.51 -4.07 19.18
CA GLU A 107 4.03 -3.61 20.49
C GLU A 107 2.57 -3.98 20.75
N GLU A 108 1.71 -3.84 19.73
CA GLU A 108 0.31 -4.26 19.75
C GLU A 108 0.12 -5.79 19.68
N LYS A 109 1.21 -6.56 19.61
CA LYS A 109 1.22 -8.04 19.54
C LYS A 109 0.48 -8.61 18.32
N LEU A 110 0.32 -7.81 17.27
CA LEU A 110 -0.31 -8.21 16.00
C LEU A 110 0.66 -9.03 15.14
N ILE A 111 1.97 -8.79 15.27
CA ILE A 111 3.03 -9.53 14.59
C ILE A 111 4.12 -9.96 15.58
N LYS A 112 4.90 -10.98 15.19
CA LYS A 112 6.05 -11.48 15.95
C LYS A 112 7.24 -11.61 15.02
N PHE A 113 8.35 -10.99 15.40
CA PHE A 113 9.68 -11.18 14.84
C PHE A 113 10.72 -10.85 15.92
#